data_AF-A0A2X2VNS1-F1
#
_entry.id   AF-A0A2X2VNS1-F1
#
_cell.length_a   1.000
_cell.length_b   1.000
_cell.length_c   1.000
_cell.angle_alpha   90.00
_cell.angle_beta   90.00
_cell.angle_gamma   90.00
#
_symmetry.space_group_name_H-M   'P 1'
#
loop_
_entity.id
_entity.type
_entity.pdbx_description
1 polymer ?
#
loop_
_entity_poly.entity_id
_entity_poly.type
_entity_poly.pdbx_seq_one_letter_code
_entity_poly.pdbx_strand_id
1 'polypeptide(L)'
;MKPVWYDECNYVLLCNGNLTMVIKAQSPAGFAEEYIIESIWNNRFPPGTILPAERELSELIGVTRTTLREVLQRLARDGWLTIQHGKPTKVNNFWETSGLNILETLARLDHESVPQLIDNLLSVRTNISTIFIRTAFRQHPDKAQGGTGDGE
;
A
#
# COMPACT_ATOMS: atom_id res chain seq x y z
N MET A 1 -40.67 7.77 -0.12
CA MET A 1 -40.33 9.21 -0.03
C MET A 1 -38.95 9.29 0.62
N LYS A 2 -37.92 9.55 -0.21
CA LYS A 2 -36.47 9.73 0.08
C LYS A 2 -35.65 8.52 0.64
N PRO A 3 -34.34 8.46 0.31
CA PRO A 3 -33.57 7.23 0.12
C PRO A 3 -32.60 6.93 1.29
N VAL A 4 -32.28 5.65 1.48
CA VAL A 4 -31.21 5.19 2.38
C VAL A 4 -29.98 4.92 1.51
N TRP A 5 -29.16 5.95 1.31
CA TRP A 5 -27.78 5.77 0.89
C TRP A 5 -26.92 5.69 2.14
N TYR A 6 -25.94 4.79 2.09
CA TYR A 6 -24.83 4.62 3.04
C TYR A 6 -25.20 4.04 4.40
N ASP A 7 -24.92 2.74 4.58
CA ASP A 7 -24.09 2.29 5.69
C ASP A 7 -23.42 0.94 5.36
N GLU A 8 -22.11 0.93 5.55
CA GLU A 8 -21.26 -0.15 6.07
C GLU A 8 -21.09 -1.49 5.31
N CYS A 9 -19.85 -1.63 4.80
CA CYS A 9 -18.99 -2.83 4.93
C CYS A 9 -19.40 -4.15 4.26
N ASN A 10 -18.55 -4.57 3.30
CA ASN A 10 -18.45 -5.92 2.70
C ASN A 10 -19.65 -6.45 1.90
N TYR A 11 -19.64 -6.22 0.59
CA TYR A 11 -20.42 -7.04 -0.35
C TYR A 11 -19.57 -8.19 -0.88
N VAL A 12 -19.78 -9.38 -0.31
CA VAL A 12 -19.45 -10.69 -0.93
C VAL A 12 -20.62 -11.03 -1.85
N LEU A 13 -20.38 -11.19 -3.16
CA LEU A 13 -21.38 -11.71 -4.10
C LEU A 13 -21.06 -13.17 -4.43
N LEU A 14 -22.04 -14.04 -4.22
CA LEU A 14 -22.00 -15.45 -4.62
C LEU A 14 -22.41 -15.58 -6.08
N CYS A 15 -21.44 -15.65 -6.99
CA CYS A 15 -21.67 -16.11 -8.36
C CYS A 15 -20.91 -17.44 -8.57
N ASN A 16 -21.64 -18.53 -8.79
CA ASN A 16 -21.13 -19.86 -9.17
C ASN A 16 -20.18 -20.55 -8.16
N GLY A 17 -20.38 -20.37 -6.86
CA GLY A 17 -19.65 -21.15 -5.83
C GLY A 17 -18.16 -20.82 -5.69
N ASN A 18 -17.67 -19.75 -6.30
CA ASN A 18 -16.33 -19.21 -6.07
C ASN A 18 -16.42 -17.84 -5.40
N LEU A 19 -15.59 -17.63 -4.37
CA LEU A 19 -15.38 -16.34 -3.71
C LEU A 19 -14.74 -15.38 -4.69
N THR A 20 -15.52 -14.47 -5.28
CA THR A 20 -14.97 -13.34 -6.04
C THR A 20 -14.85 -12.13 -5.12
N MET A 21 -13.62 -11.76 -4.78
CA MET A 21 -13.31 -10.55 -4.02
C MET A 21 -13.64 -9.31 -4.87
N VAL A 22 -14.38 -8.36 -4.31
CA VAL A 22 -14.76 -7.11 -4.98
C VAL A 22 -13.64 -6.09 -4.74
N ILE A 23 -12.77 -5.92 -5.72
CA ILE A 23 -11.71 -4.90 -5.71
C ILE A 23 -12.36 -3.52 -5.91
N LYS A 24 -12.26 -2.62 -4.92
CA LYS A 24 -12.85 -1.27 -4.95
C LYS A 24 -11.92 -0.28 -5.67
N ALA A 25 -11.57 -0.58 -6.91
CA ALA A 25 -10.69 0.28 -7.68
C ALA A 25 -11.44 1.46 -8.33
N GLN A 26 -11.01 2.69 -8.04
CA GLN A 26 -11.55 3.90 -8.67
C GLN A 26 -11.02 4.16 -10.09
N SER A 27 -9.93 3.50 -10.50
CA SER A 27 -9.32 3.66 -11.82
C SER A 27 -8.69 2.35 -12.33
N PRO A 28 -8.51 2.17 -13.66
CA PRO A 28 -7.85 0.97 -14.21
C PRO A 28 -6.43 0.76 -13.68
N ALA A 29 -5.71 1.84 -13.38
CA ALA A 29 -4.39 1.78 -12.75
C ALA A 29 -4.49 1.25 -11.31
N GLY A 30 -5.40 1.80 -10.51
CA GLY A 30 -5.62 1.36 -9.14
C GLY A 30 -6.07 -0.11 -9.07
N PHE A 31 -6.87 -0.55 -10.04
CA PHE A 31 -7.29 -1.96 -10.14
C PHE A 31 -6.10 -2.89 -10.38
N ALA A 32 -5.24 -2.55 -11.33
CA ALA A 32 -4.05 -3.35 -11.61
C ALA A 32 -3.08 -3.37 -10.41
N GLU A 33 -2.95 -2.25 -9.70
CA GLU A 33 -2.12 -2.13 -8.51
C GLU A 33 -2.63 -3.03 -7.38
N GLU A 34 -3.91 -2.91 -7.04
CA GLU A 34 -4.54 -3.71 -6.00
C GLU A 34 -4.50 -5.21 -6.34
N TYR A 35 -4.78 -5.56 -7.61
CA TYR A 35 -4.70 -6.94 -8.09
C TYR A 35 -3.29 -7.55 -7.93
N ILE A 36 -2.24 -6.81 -8.28
CA ILE A 36 -0.86 -7.31 -8.18
C ILE A 36 -0.45 -7.48 -6.71
N ILE A 37 -0.76 -6.49 -5.87
CA ILE A 37 -0.44 -6.54 -4.44
C ILE A 37 -1.15 -7.72 -3.77
N GLU A 38 -2.45 -7.87 -4.02
CA GLU A 38 -3.26 -8.97 -3.48
C GLU A 38 -2.76 -10.33 -3.99
N SER A 39 -2.35 -10.40 -5.26
CA SER A 39 -1.75 -11.61 -5.84
C SER A 39 -0.40 -11.98 -5.19
N ILE A 40 0.42 -10.99 -4.81
CA ILE A 40 1.66 -11.24 -4.06
C ILE A 40 1.33 -11.72 -2.64
N TRP A 41 0.38 -11.06 -1.98
CA TRP A 41 -0.07 -11.42 -0.63
C TRP A 41 -0.62 -12.85 -0.54
N ASN A 42 -1.47 -13.22 -1.49
CA ASN A 42 -2.08 -14.56 -1.58
C ASN A 42 -1.13 -15.63 -2.16
N ASN A 43 0.17 -15.33 -2.31
CA ASN A 43 1.19 -16.22 -2.90
C ASN A 43 0.91 -16.68 -4.34
N ARG A 44 0.04 -16.00 -5.10
CA ARG A 44 -0.09 -16.21 -6.55
C ARG A 44 1.17 -15.76 -7.28
N PHE A 45 1.79 -14.67 -6.81
CA PHE A 45 3.11 -14.22 -7.23
C PHE A 45 4.04 -14.19 -6.02
N PRO A 46 4.62 -15.34 -5.63
CA PRO A 46 5.33 -15.43 -4.37
C PRO A 46 6.57 -14.53 -4.34
N PRO A 47 6.90 -13.95 -3.17
CA PRO A 47 8.15 -13.21 -2.99
C PRO A 47 9.37 -14.04 -3.42
N GLY A 48 10.25 -13.42 -4.20
CA GLY A 48 11.45 -14.05 -4.75
C GLY A 48 11.30 -14.64 -6.15
N THR A 49 10.08 -14.79 -6.67
CA THR A 49 9.86 -15.32 -8.02
C THR A 49 9.91 -14.25 -9.11
N ILE A 50 9.94 -14.72 -10.35
CA ILE A 50 9.82 -13.88 -11.54
C ILE A 50 8.33 -13.58 -11.79
N LEU A 51 8.02 -12.31 -12.02
CA LEU A 51 6.70 -11.86 -12.43
C LEU A 51 6.50 -12.19 -13.94
N PRO A 52 5.28 -12.57 -14.39
CA PRO A 52 4.98 -12.77 -15.80
C PRO A 52 5.31 -11.55 -16.66
N ALA A 53 5.48 -11.78 -17.96
CA ALA A 53 5.82 -10.71 -18.89
C ALA A 53 4.74 -9.62 -18.92
N GLU A 54 5.14 -8.35 -19.10
CA GLU A 54 4.21 -7.20 -19.15
C GLU A 54 3.03 -7.44 -20.11
N ARG A 55 3.29 -8.12 -21.23
CA ARG A 55 2.26 -8.43 -22.23
C ARG A 55 1.18 -9.34 -21.65
N GLU A 56 1.58 -10.49 -21.11
CA GLU A 56 0.66 -11.48 -20.54
C GLU A 56 -0.10 -10.90 -19.36
N LEU A 57 0.59 -10.13 -18.50
CA LEU A 57 -0.02 -9.52 -17.33
C LEU A 57 -1.03 -8.43 -17.71
N SER A 58 -0.78 -7.68 -18.79
CA SER A 58 -1.74 -6.69 -19.30
C SER A 58 -3.00 -7.33 -19.88
N GLU A 59 -2.86 -8.44 -20.59
CA GLU A 59 -3.97 -9.22 -21.14
C GLU A 59 -4.78 -9.90 -20.02
N LEU A 60 -4.09 -10.40 -18.97
CA LEU A 60 -4.72 -11.04 -17.80
C LEU A 60 -5.57 -10.06 -16.97
N ILE A 61 -5.04 -8.86 -16.69
CA ILE A 61 -5.72 -7.86 -15.85
C ILE A 61 -6.73 -7.05 -16.68
N GLY A 62 -6.58 -6.99 -18.01
CA GLY A 62 -7.46 -6.24 -18.90
C GLY A 62 -7.15 -4.74 -18.92
N VAL A 63 -5.89 -4.35 -18.72
CA VAL A 63 -5.44 -2.95 -18.76
C VAL A 63 -4.48 -2.70 -19.92
N THR A 64 -4.37 -1.45 -20.36
CA THR A 64 -3.40 -1.09 -21.40
C THR A 64 -1.96 -1.26 -20.89
N ARG A 65 -1.04 -1.56 -21.82
CA ARG A 65 0.39 -1.74 -21.49
C ARG A 65 1.03 -0.49 -20.87
N THR A 66 0.57 0.69 -21.25
CA THR A 66 1.04 1.96 -20.67
C THR A 66 0.63 2.07 -19.20
N THR A 67 -0.65 1.82 -18.90
CA THR A 67 -1.17 1.81 -17.52
C THR A 67 -0.47 0.76 -16.66
N LEU A 68 -0.25 -0.44 -17.19
CA LEU A 68 0.46 -1.47 -16.46
C LEU A 68 1.90 -1.04 -16.13
N ARG A 69 2.61 -0.43 -17.09
CA ARG A 69 3.98 0.04 -16.85
C ARG A 69 4.02 1.10 -15.75
N GLU A 70 3.07 2.03 -15.73
CA GLU A 70 2.98 3.03 -14.65
C GLU A 70 2.80 2.37 -13.29
N VAL A 71 1.91 1.38 -13.19
CA VAL A 71 1.65 0.62 -11.96
C VAL A 71 2.89 -0.15 -11.53
N LEU A 72 3.54 -0.88 -12.44
CA LEU A 72 4.77 -1.62 -12.13
C LEU A 72 5.88 -0.70 -11.62
N GLN A 73 6.01 0.51 -12.18
CA GLN A 73 6.98 1.50 -11.72
C GLN A 73 6.65 2.03 -10.32
N ARG A 74 5.37 2.22 -9.97
CA ARG A 74 4.95 2.59 -8.61
C ARG A 74 5.25 1.47 -7.62
N LEU A 75 4.84 0.25 -7.93
CA LEU A 75 5.12 -0.93 -7.11
C LEU A 75 6.62 -1.18 -6.91
N ALA A 76 7.45 -0.87 -7.91
CA ALA A 76 8.90 -0.94 -7.79
C ALA A 76 9.47 0.12 -6.84
N ARG A 77 8.90 1.34 -6.84
CA ARG A 77 9.28 2.39 -5.87
C ARG A 77 8.87 2.03 -4.45
N ASP A 78 7.72 1.39 -4.30
CA ASP A 78 7.22 0.95 -2.99
C ASP A 78 7.94 -0.28 -2.45
N GLY A 79 8.82 -0.88 -3.24
CA GLY A 79 9.66 -2.01 -2.85
C GLY A 79 9.03 -3.37 -3.12
N TRP A 80 7.82 -3.47 -3.67
CA TRP A 80 7.17 -4.75 -4.00
C TRP A 80 7.88 -5.51 -5.12
N LEU A 81 8.44 -4.78 -6.08
CA LEU A 81 9.05 -5.34 -7.29
C LEU A 81 10.45 -4.76 -7.53
N THR A 82 11.31 -5.54 -8.17
CA THR A 82 12.57 -5.06 -8.73
C THR A 82 12.51 -5.12 -10.25
N ILE A 83 12.59 -3.96 -10.90
CA ILE A 83 12.61 -3.83 -12.37
C ILE A 83 14.03 -3.48 -12.82
N GLN A 84 14.60 -4.28 -13.71
CA GLN A 84 15.90 -4.03 -14.33
C GLN A 84 15.78 -4.15 -15.85
N HIS A 85 16.40 -3.24 -16.59
CA HIS A 85 16.37 -3.28 -18.05
C HIS A 85 17.03 -4.57 -18.58
N GLY A 86 16.36 -5.26 -19.51
CA GLY A 86 16.86 -6.50 -20.10
C GLY A 86 16.77 -7.74 -19.19
N LYS A 87 16.17 -7.62 -18.00
CA LYS A 87 15.94 -8.75 -17.08
C LYS A 87 14.44 -8.86 -16.75
N PRO A 88 13.97 -10.07 -16.41
CA PRO A 88 12.61 -10.25 -15.92
C PRO A 88 12.39 -9.48 -14.60
N THR A 89 11.19 -8.95 -14.42
CA THR A 89 10.78 -8.31 -13.16
C THR A 89 10.72 -9.36 -12.06
N LYS A 90 11.30 -9.06 -10.90
CA LYS A 90 11.32 -9.96 -9.73
C LYS A 90 10.38 -9.43 -8.65
N VAL A 91 9.63 -10.32 -8.01
CA VAL A 91 8.85 -10.01 -6.81
C VAL A 91 9.79 -10.00 -5.61
N ASN A 92 9.75 -8.94 -4.81
CA ASN A 92 10.62 -8.80 -3.64
C ASN A 92 9.94 -9.32 -2.38
N ASN A 93 10.74 -9.61 -1.36
CA ASN A 93 10.25 -9.73 0.00
C ASN A 93 10.01 -8.30 0.54
N PHE A 94 8.75 -7.89 0.63
CA PHE A 94 8.37 -6.53 1.06
C PHE A 94 8.86 -6.20 2.48
N TRP A 95 9.10 -7.19 3.34
CA TRP A 95 9.74 -6.95 4.65
C TRP A 95 11.21 -6.52 4.58
N GLU A 96 11.89 -6.79 3.47
CA GLU A 96 13.31 -6.47 3.27
C GLU A 96 13.52 -5.20 2.42
N THR A 97 12.58 -4.92 1.50
CA THR A 97 12.75 -3.89 0.47
C THR A 97 11.80 -2.71 0.61
N SER A 98 10.68 -2.85 1.32
CA SER A 98 9.70 -1.77 1.50
C SER A 98 9.94 -0.96 2.77
N GLY A 99 9.50 0.30 2.76
CA GLY A 99 9.59 1.20 3.90
C GLY A 99 8.25 1.37 4.63
N LEU A 100 8.11 2.47 5.39
CA LEU A 100 6.87 2.79 6.11
C LEU A 100 5.69 3.12 5.18
N ASN A 101 5.95 3.32 3.88
CA ASN A 101 4.96 3.61 2.85
C ASN A 101 3.95 2.47 2.65
N ILE A 102 4.30 1.22 2.97
CA ILE A 102 3.39 0.07 2.79
C ILE A 102 2.47 -0.18 3.99
N LEU A 103 2.60 0.58 5.09
CA LEU A 103 1.82 0.33 6.31
C LEU A 103 0.31 0.46 6.08
N GLU A 104 -0.11 1.45 5.27
CA GLU A 104 -1.52 1.60 4.89
C GLU A 104 -2.02 0.38 4.10
N THR A 105 -1.20 -0.09 3.16
CA THR A 105 -1.51 -1.27 2.34
C THR A 105 -1.59 -2.54 3.20
N LEU A 106 -0.65 -2.75 4.13
CA LEU A 106 -0.67 -3.87 5.06
C LEU A 106 -1.93 -3.87 5.92
N ALA A 107 -2.34 -2.70 6.43
CA ALA A 107 -3.56 -2.56 7.21
C ALA A 107 -4.82 -2.91 6.40
N ARG A 108 -4.81 -2.70 5.08
CA ARG A 108 -5.91 -3.06 4.18
C ARG A 108 -5.91 -4.55 3.80
N LEU A 109 -4.74 -5.18 3.68
CA LEU A 109 -4.63 -6.58 3.28
C LEU A 109 -4.92 -7.54 4.43
N ASP A 110 -4.45 -7.21 5.64
CA ASP A 110 -4.56 -8.08 6.82
C ASP A 110 -5.33 -7.39 7.94
N HIS A 111 -6.66 -7.47 7.84
CA HIS A 111 -7.57 -6.87 8.82
C HIS A 111 -7.45 -7.51 10.21
N GLU A 112 -7.03 -8.77 10.31
CA GLU A 112 -6.90 -9.47 11.59
C GLU A 112 -5.68 -8.99 12.36
N SER A 113 -4.57 -8.70 11.67
CA SER A 113 -3.34 -8.20 12.30
C SER A 113 -3.31 -6.68 12.51
N VAL A 114 -4.32 -5.93 12.06
CA VAL A 114 -4.39 -4.45 12.22
C VAL A 114 -4.20 -3.98 13.66
N PRO A 115 -4.83 -4.58 14.69
CA PRO A 115 -4.65 -4.12 16.06
C PRO A 115 -3.17 -4.17 16.50
N GLN A 116 -2.47 -5.26 16.17
CA GLN A 116 -1.05 -5.41 16.47
C GLN A 116 -0.20 -4.39 15.71
N LEU A 117 -0.55 -4.09 14.44
CA LEU A 117 0.14 -3.07 13.64
C LEU A 117 -0.01 -1.68 14.26
N ILE A 118 -1.22 -1.32 14.73
CA ILE A 118 -1.49 -0.05 15.39
C ILE A 118 -0.70 0.05 16.69
N ASP A 119 -0.70 -0.99 17.52
CA ASP A 119 0.05 -1.00 18.78
C ASP A 119 1.56 -0.80 18.54
N ASN A 120 2.11 -1.47 17.53
CA ASN A 120 3.50 -1.30 17.13
C ASN A 120 3.77 0.14 16.66
N LEU A 121 2.89 0.72 15.85
CA LEU A 121 3.05 2.09 15.34
C LEU A 121 2.97 3.13 16.47
N LEU A 122 2.03 2.97 17.41
CA LEU A 122 1.90 3.83 18.59
C LEU A 122 3.10 3.70 19.53
N SER A 123 3.63 2.49 19.70
CA SER A 123 4.85 2.23 20.47
C SER A 123 6.05 2.94 19.84
N VAL A 124 6.27 2.77 18.53
CA VAL A 124 7.33 3.44 17.77
C VAL A 124 7.22 4.96 17.91
N ARG A 125 6.02 5.53 17.70
CA ARG A 125 5.78 6.97 17.86
C ARG A 125 6.12 7.44 19.27
N THR A 126 5.69 6.72 20.30
CA THR A 126 5.95 7.06 21.70
C THR A 126 7.45 7.08 21.98
N ASN A 127 8.17 6.04 21.58
CA ASN A 127 9.61 5.93 21.81
C ASN A 127 10.41 7.00 21.06
N ILE A 128 10.16 7.16 19.76
CA ILE A 128 10.91 8.12 18.91
C ILE A 128 10.59 9.57 19.31
N SER A 129 9.36 9.85 19.76
CA SER A 129 8.97 11.21 20.18
C SER A 129 9.77 11.73 21.36
N THR A 130 10.15 10.89 22.32
CA THR A 130 11.01 11.33 23.43
C THR A 130 12.35 11.90 22.98
N ILE A 131 12.88 11.44 21.84
CA ILE A 131 14.16 11.87 21.28
C ILE A 131 14.00 13.21 20.56
N PHE A 132 13.08 13.30 19.60
CA PHE A 132 12.95 14.52 18.80
C PHE A 132 12.28 15.65 19.56
N ILE A 133 11.32 15.38 20.46
CA ILE A 133 10.69 16.43 21.29
C ILE A 133 11.76 17.08 22.16
N ARG A 134 12.53 16.29 22.91
CA ARG A 134 13.62 16.81 23.75
C ARG A 134 14.64 17.63 22.96
N THR A 135 15.00 17.15 21.77
CA THR A 135 15.97 17.84 20.91
C THR A 135 15.41 19.14 20.35
N ALA A 136 14.15 19.15 19.90
CA ALA A 136 13.45 20.33 19.40
C ALA A 136 13.41 21.45 20.44
N PHE A 137 13.02 21.14 21.68
CA PHE A 137 13.00 22.13 22.76
C PHE A 137 14.39 22.68 23.14
N ARG A 138 15.47 21.96 22.84
CA ARG A 138 16.85 22.42 23.11
C ARG A 138 17.44 23.25 21.99
N GLN A 139 17.19 22.86 20.73
CA GLN A 139 17.80 23.51 19.57
C GLN A 139 16.95 24.63 18.97
N HIS A 140 15.63 24.48 19.00
CA HIS A 140 14.66 25.40 18.40
C HIS A 140 13.45 25.63 19.33
N PRO A 141 13.67 26.18 20.54
CA PRO A 141 12.60 26.38 21.54
C PRO A 141 11.51 27.33 21.05
N ASP A 142 11.86 28.33 20.23
CA ASP A 142 10.98 29.31 19.59
C ASP A 142 9.92 28.63 18.69
N LYS A 143 10.34 27.66 17.88
CA LYS A 143 9.45 26.88 17.02
C LYS A 143 8.67 25.81 17.80
N ALA A 144 9.27 25.26 18.86
CA ALA A 144 8.67 24.18 19.66
C ALA A 144 7.57 24.67 20.61
N GLN A 145 7.64 25.91 21.11
CA GLN A 145 6.67 26.50 22.04
C GLN A 145 5.45 27.12 21.37
N GLY A 146 5.34 27.04 20.03
CA GLY A 146 4.26 27.69 19.30
C GLY A 146 4.43 29.21 19.31
N GLY A 147 5.60 29.71 18.89
CA GLY A 147 5.81 31.13 18.64
C GLY A 147 4.83 31.64 17.58
N THR A 148 3.72 32.21 18.05
CA THR A 148 3.05 33.33 17.41
C THR A 148 4.11 34.41 17.19
N GLY A 149 4.56 34.58 15.95
CA GLY A 149 5.66 35.50 15.68
C GLY A 149 5.98 35.58 14.20
N ASP A 150 4.97 35.74 13.37
CA ASP A 150 5.06 36.41 12.06
C ASP A 150 3.71 37.10 11.85
N GLY A 151 3.61 38.32 12.39
CA GLY A 151 2.74 39.31 11.80
C GLY A 151 3.48 39.90 10.62
N GLU A 152 2.95 39.70 9.42
CA GLU A 152 2.88 40.71 8.36
C GLU A 152 1.63 40.45 7.49
#